data_AF-X8BKJ8-F1
#
_entry.id   AF-X8BKJ8-F1
#
_cell.length_a   1.000
_cell.length_b   1.000
_cell.length_c   1.000
_cell.angle_alpha   90.00
_cell.angle_beta   90.00
_cell.angle_gamma   90.00
#
_symmetry.space_group_name_H-M   'P 1'
#
loop_
_entity.id
_entity.type
_entity.pdbx_description
1 polymer ?
#
loop_
_entity_poly.entity_id
_entity_poly.type
_entity_poly.pdbx_seq_one_letter_code
_entity_poly.pdbx_strand_id
1 'polypeptide(L)' 'MQQGDHFTKHEQLFSVVEMGPKSLLTVDMDVETEMSVPKPMVKKMVNDVLDYLAENLKRRAEQLAASS' A
#
# COMPACT_ATOMS: atom_id res chain seq x y z
N MET A 1 22.57 1.29 -9.80
CA MET A 1 21.44 1.34 -8.85
C MET A 1 21.24 -0.03 -8.24
N GLN A 2 22.14 -0.45 -7.35
CA GLN A 2 21.92 -1.63 -6.52
C GLN A 2 21.34 -1.11 -5.20
N GLN A 3 20.02 -0.95 -5.14
CA GLN A 3 19.33 -0.90 -3.85
C GLN A 3 19.40 -2.33 -3.31
N GLY A 4 20.42 -2.62 -2.50
CA GLY A 4 20.36 -3.78 -1.61
C GLY A 4 19.11 -3.65 -0.74
N ASP A 5 18.44 -4.77 -0.46
CA ASP A 5 17.17 -4.80 0.27
C ASP A 5 17.22 -3.89 1.51
N HIS A 6 16.62 -2.71 1.43
CA HIS A 6 16.61 -1.77 2.56
C HIS A 6 15.68 -2.23 3.70
N PHE A 7 14.99 -3.35 3.48
CA PHE A 7 13.97 -3.91 4.33
C PHE A 7 14.35 -5.32 4.77
N THR A 8 14.43 -5.55 6.08
CA THR A 8 14.52 -6.91 6.64
C THR A 8 13.19 -7.63 6.61
N LYS A 9 12.09 -6.88 6.59
CA LYS A 9 10.73 -7.41 6.51
C LYS A 9 9.87 -6.51 5.65
N HIS A 10 9.05 -7.13 4.81
CA HIS A 10 8.00 -6.46 4.07
C HIS A 10 6.83 -7.41 3.86
N GLU A 11 5.74 -7.19 4.59
CA GLU A 11 4.50 -7.96 4.49
C GLU A 11 3.34 -7.02 4.19
N GLN A 12 2.46 -7.43 3.27
CA GLN A 12 1.25 -6.71 2.94
C GLN A 12 0.06 -7.68 2.94
N LEU A 13 -0.99 -7.33 3.69
CA LEU A 13 -2.24 -8.06 3.70
C LEU A 13 -3.34 -7.20 3.07
N PHE A 14 -3.95 -7.73 2.02
CA PHE A 14 -5.09 -7.11 1.35
C PHE A 14 -6.36 -7.86 1.74
N SER A 15 -7.34 -7.12 2.26
CA SER A 15 -8.65 -7.65 2.55
C SER A 15 -9.72 -6.83 1.84
N VAL A 16 -10.48 -7.48 0.98
CA VAL A 16 -11.56 -6.87 0.20
C VAL A 16 -12.89 -7.33 0.78
N VAL A 17 -13.69 -6.37 1.21
CA VAL A 17 -15.05 -6.59 1.72
C VAL A 17 -16.04 -5.97 0.75
N GLU A 18 -16.97 -6.77 0.25
CA GLU A 18 -18.05 -6.27 -0.61
C GLU A 18 -19.04 -5.42 0.21
N MET A 19 -19.42 -4.26 -0.35
CA MET A 19 -20.39 -3.32 0.22
C MET A 19 -21.46 -2.95 -0.81
N GLY A 20 -21.97 -3.96 -1.53
CA GLY A 20 -22.88 -3.78 -2.66
C GLY A 20 -22.15 -3.23 -3.89
N PRO A 21 -22.56 -2.08 -4.47
CA PRO A 21 -21.92 -1.53 -5.68
C PRO A 21 -20.51 -0.96 -5.43
N LYS A 22 -20.02 -1.02 -4.18
CA LYS A 22 -18.68 -0.59 -3.77
C LYS A 22 -18.01 -1.71 -2.98
N SER A 23 -16.71 -1.59 -2.80
CA SER A 23 -15.95 -2.47 -1.92
C SER A 23 -15.12 -1.64 -0.95
N LEU A 24 -14.95 -2.14 0.26
CA LEU A 24 -13.95 -1.63 1.21
C LEU A 24 -12.71 -2.48 1.04
N LEU A 25 -11.60 -1.83 0.66
CA LEU A 25 -10.28 -2.43 0.73
C LEU A 25 -9.60 -1.96 2.01
N THR A 26 -9.11 -2.91 2.80
CA THR A 26 -8.16 -2.66 3.88
C THR A 26 -6.80 -3.22 3.47
N VAL A 27 -5.75 -2.44 3.73
CA VAL A 27 -4.36 -2.84 3.46
C VAL A 27 -3.57 -2.67 4.74
N ASP A 28 -3.08 -3.77 5.28
CA ASP A 28 -2.14 -3.77 6.40
C ASP A 28 -0.73 -3.93 5.84
N MET A 29 0.18 -3.03 6.21
CA MET A 29 1.58 -3.06 5.78
C MET A 29 2.49 -3.12 7.00
N ASP A 30 3.34 -4.14 7.05
CA ASP A 30 4.36 -4.32 8.06
C ASP A 30 5.74 -4.31 7.40
N VAL A 31 6.58 -3.37 7.81
CA VAL A 31 7.92 -3.17 7.27
C VAL A 31 8.94 -2.96 8.38
N GLU A 32 10.06 -3.65 8.24
CA GLU A 32 11.25 -3.47 9.06
C GLU A 32 12.41 -3.10 8.14
N THR A 33 13.25 -2.14 8.55
CA THR A 33 14.36 -1.63 7.75
C THR A 33 15.71 -2.15 8.26
N GLU A 34 16.64 -2.45 7.35
CA GLU A 34 18.01 -2.87 7.70
C GLU A 34 18.81 -1.75 8.38
N MET A 35 18.61 -0.51 7.93
CA MET A 35 19.30 0.66 8.49
C MET A 35 18.55 1.22 9.70
N SER A 36 19.25 1.94 10.57
CA SER A 36 18.68 2.67 11.72
C SER A 36 17.87 3.88 11.26
N VAL A 37 16.82 3.65 10.47
CA VAL A 37 15.86 4.67 10.06
C VAL A 37 14.95 4.97 11.26
N PRO A 38 14.74 6.24 11.62
CA PRO A 38 13.82 6.58 12.69
C PRO A 38 12.41 6.05 12.42
N LYS A 39 11.82 5.34 13.40
CA LYS A 39 10.46 4.76 13.30
C LYS A 39 9.40 5.75 12.77
N PRO A 40 9.38 7.06 13.15
CA PRO A 40 8.44 8.02 12.58
C PRO A 40 8.58 8.22 11.07
N MET A 41 9.80 8.12 10.52
CA MET A 41 10.05 8.24 9.08
C MET A 41 9.57 7.00 8.33
N VAL A 42 9.83 5.80 8.88
CA VAL A 42 9.32 4.54 8.30
C VAL A 42 7.80 4.58 8.24
N LYS A 43 7.14 4.96 9.35
CA LYS A 43 5.68 5.09 9.39
C LYS A 43 5.16 6.12 8.37
N LYS A 44 5.81 7.28 8.25
CA LYS A 44 5.43 8.28 7.26
C LYS A 44 5.52 7.72 5.83
N MET A 45 6.65 7.10 5.50
CA MET A 45 6.86 6.48 4.19
C MET A 45 5.81 5.41 3.88
N VAL A 46 5.47 4.56 4.84
CA VAL A 46 4.41 3.57 4.71
C VAL A 46 3.06 4.23 4.41
N ASN A 47 2.71 5.26 5.17
CA ASN A 47 1.46 6.00 4.94
C ASN A 47 1.43 6.63 3.54
N ASP A 48 2.51 7.29 3.12
CA ASP A 48 2.61 7.91 1.80
C ASP A 48 2.45 6.87 0.67
N VAL A 49 3.01 5.66 0.86
CA VAL A 49 2.86 4.53 -0.08
C VAL A 49 1.44 4.00 -0.10
N LEU A 50 0.80 3.85 1.06
CA LEU A 50 -0.59 3.37 1.17
C LEU A 50 -1.58 4.35 0.54
N ASP A 51 -1.38 5.66 0.73
CA ASP A 51 -2.19 6.70 0.10
C ASP A 51 -2.05 6.65 -1.43
N TYR A 52 -0.80 6.59 -1.93
CA TYR A 52 -0.54 6.47 -3.37
C TYR A 52 -1.14 5.19 -3.97
N LEU A 53 -1.06 4.07 -3.25
CA LEU A 53 -1.67 2.80 -3.65
C LEU A 53 -3.20 2.92 -3.74
N ALA A 54 -3.84 3.50 -2.74
CA ALA A 54 -5.28 3.69 -2.70
C ALA A 54 -5.78 4.57 -3.86
N GLU A 55 -5.10 5.67 -4.16
CA GLU A 55 -5.45 6.56 -5.28
C GLU A 55 -5.35 5.83 -6.63
N ASN A 56 -4.27 5.09 -6.86
CA ASN A 56 -4.08 4.36 -8.12
C ASN A 56 -5.07 3.22 -8.27
N LEU A 57 -5.40 2.51 -7.19
CA LEU A 57 -6.40 1.46 -7.24
C LEU A 57 -7.78 2.02 -7.57
N LYS A 58 -8.17 3.13 -6.93
CA LYS A 58 -9.43 3.82 -7.25
C LYS A 58 -9.48 4.24 -8.72
N ARG A 59 -8.43 4.89 -9.21
CA ARG A 59 -8.32 5.28 -10.63
C ARG A 59 -8.46 4.08 -11.56
N ARG A 60 -7.80 2.95 -11.24
CA ARG A 60 -7.89 1.73 -12.04
C ARG A 60 -9.29 1.14 -12.04
N ALA A 61 -9.97 1.12 -10.89
CA ALA A 61 -11.34 0.66 -10.79
C ALA A 61 -12.30 1.52 -11.63
N GLU A 62 -12.15 2.84 -11.57
CA GLU A 62 -12.95 3.79 -12.38
C GLU A 62 -12.71 3.59 -13.88
N GLN A 63 -11.45 3.39 -14.30
CA GLN A 63 -11.12 3.09 -15.71
C GLN A 63 -11.75 1.78 -16.19
N LEU A 64 -11.68 0.73 -15.38
CA LEU A 64 -12.28 -0.56 -15.71
C LEU A 64 -13.79 -0.44 -15.83
N ALA A 65 -14.45 0.25 -14.91
CA ALA A 65 -15.89 0.49 -14.93
C ALA A 65 -16.34 1.31 -16.16
N ALA A 66 -15.54 2.28 -16.60
CA ALA A 66 -15.82 3.07 -17.80
C ALA A 66 -15.60 2.30 -19.12
N SER A 67 -14.83 1.21 -19.08
CA SER A 67 -14.57 0.33 -20.23
C SER A 67 -15.52 -0.87 -20.35
N SER A 68 -16.42 -1.03 -19.38
CA SER A 68 -17.39 -2.13 -19.28
C SER A 68 -18.82 -1.71 -19.59
#